data_AF-A0AAU2MNN3-F1
#
_entry.id   AF-A0AAU2MNN3-F1
#
_cell.length_a   1.000
_cell.length_b   1.000
_cell.length_c   1.000
_cell.angle_alpha   90.00
_cell.angle_beta   90.00
_cell.angle_gamma   90.00
#
_symmetry.space_group_name_H-M   'P 1'
#
loop_
_entity.id
_entity.type
_entity.pdbx_description
1 polymer ?
#
loop_
_entity_poly.entity_id
_entity_poly.type
_entity_poly.pdbx_seq_one_letter_code
_entity_poly.pdbx_strand_id
1 'polypeptide(L)'
;MRGEHVDALLDELSNLPRVIGTPITVAWNAKEDLLDLLATARTRPDREQVRDLLYRFYRRRADADLPELQRLATTVEAWWPEILAFLHTGITNAGSEGTNRVIKTVARDAHGFRDPGNQRLRTRCATTRRARGHLDAR
;
A
#
# COMPACT_ATOMS: atom_id res chain seq x y z
N MET A 1 -7.37 12.82 -3.70
CA MET A 1 -8.60 13.46 -3.18
C MET A 1 -8.74 14.82 -3.86
N ARG A 2 -9.95 15.38 -4.01
CA ARG A 2 -10.10 16.78 -4.46
C ARG A 2 -9.45 17.69 -3.42
N GLY A 3 -8.71 18.73 -3.84
CA GLY A 3 -7.93 19.61 -2.95
C GLY A 3 -8.73 20.20 -1.79
N GLU A 4 -10.02 20.45 -1.99
CA GLU A 4 -10.97 20.93 -0.98
C GLU A 4 -11.04 20.07 0.31
N HIS A 5 -10.86 18.74 0.20
CA HIS A 5 -10.84 17.86 1.37
C HIS A 5 -9.53 17.93 2.15
N VAL A 6 -8.45 18.35 1.50
CA VAL A 6 -7.14 18.51 2.13
C VAL A 6 -7.12 19.79 2.95
N ASP A 7 -7.69 20.88 2.41
CA ASP A 7 -7.77 22.16 3.12
C ASP A 7 -8.60 22.04 4.41
N ALA A 8 -9.76 21.38 4.34
CA ALA A 8 -10.59 21.12 5.52
C ALA A 8 -9.86 20.27 6.59
N LEU A 9 -9.07 19.29 6.18
CA LEU A 9 -8.27 18.47 7.09
C LEU A 9 -7.14 19.30 7.72
N LEU A 10 -6.46 20.14 6.95
CA LEU A 10 -5.40 21.01 7.47
C LEU A 10 -5.95 22.06 8.44
N ASP A 11 -7.14 22.59 8.17
CA ASP A 11 -7.84 23.50 9.07
C ASP A 11 -8.21 22.80 10.39
N GLU A 12 -8.74 21.58 10.32
CA GLU A 12 -9.05 20.77 11.51
C GLU A 12 -7.79 20.47 12.33
N LEU A 13 -6.70 20.04 11.69
CA LEU A 13 -5.43 19.75 12.35
C LEU A 13 -4.80 21.00 12.96
N SER A 14 -5.02 22.17 12.36
CA SER A 14 -4.54 23.45 12.89
C SER A 14 -5.32 23.91 14.12
N ASN A 15 -6.55 23.42 14.30
CA ASN A 15 -7.39 23.67 15.49
C ASN A 15 -7.09 22.71 16.66
N LEU A 16 -6.35 21.63 16.43
CA LEU A 16 -5.93 20.71 17.49
C LEU A 16 -4.71 21.24 18.25
N PRO A 17 -4.48 20.79 19.50
CA PRO A 17 -3.22 21.03 20.19
C PRO A 17 -2.04 20.60 19.32
N ARG A 18 -0.99 21.43 19.25
CA ARG A 18 0.19 21.19 18.38
C ARG A 18 0.82 19.81 18.60
N VAL A 19 0.80 19.31 19.84
CA VAL A 19 1.29 17.97 20.20
C VAL A 19 0.55 16.83 19.49
N ILE A 20 -0.67 17.06 19.00
CA ILE A 20 -1.46 16.10 18.22
C ILE A 20 -1.44 16.47 16.74
N GLY A 21 -1.77 17.72 16.40
CA GLY A 21 -1.92 18.15 15.01
C GLY A 21 -0.62 18.10 14.22
N THR A 22 0.50 18.57 14.79
CA THR A 22 1.78 18.65 14.09
C THR A 22 2.32 17.26 13.67
N PRO A 23 2.37 16.24 14.55
CA PRO A 23 2.76 14.89 14.13
C PRO A 23 1.93 14.33 12.97
N ILE A 24 0.61 14.53 13.00
CA ILE A 24 -0.30 14.02 11.96
C ILE A 24 -0.05 14.72 10.64
N THR A 25 0.08 16.05 10.63
CA THR A 25 0.39 16.82 9.41
C THR A 25 1.73 16.40 8.82
N VAL A 26 2.76 16.21 9.65
CA VAL A 26 4.08 15.77 9.18
C VAL A 26 4.02 14.36 8.59
N ALA A 27 3.33 13.44 9.26
CA ALA A 27 3.14 12.07 8.77
C ALA A 27 2.34 12.03 7.46
N TRP A 28 1.27 12.83 7.36
CA TRP A 28 0.49 12.98 6.14
C TRP A 28 1.34 13.44 4.97
N ASN A 29 2.13 14.51 5.17
CA ASN A 29 2.95 15.05 4.11
C ASN A 29 4.07 14.08 3.67
N ALA A 30 4.65 13.31 4.61
CA ALA A 30 5.63 12.27 4.25
C ALA A 30 4.99 11.17 3.39
N LYS A 31 3.75 10.78 3.73
CA LYS A 31 2.97 9.85 2.93
C LYS A 31 2.67 10.42 1.54
N GLU A 32 2.26 11.68 1.43
CA GLU A 32 2.05 12.32 0.12
C GLU A 32 3.35 12.42 -0.69
N ASP A 33 4.49 12.73 -0.07
CA ASP A 33 5.79 12.73 -0.77
C ASP A 33 6.09 11.37 -1.42
N LEU A 34 5.77 10.28 -0.72
CA LEU A 34 5.92 8.91 -1.22
C LEU A 34 4.87 8.58 -2.29
N LEU A 35 3.63 9.05 -2.14
CA LEU A 35 2.59 8.84 -3.15
C LEU A 35 2.92 9.54 -4.47
N ASP A 36 3.47 10.76 -4.43
CA ASP A 36 3.97 11.45 -5.62
C ASP A 36 5.06 10.64 -6.33
N LEU A 37 6.01 10.07 -5.56
CA LEU A 37 7.02 9.16 -6.11
C LEU A 37 6.37 7.95 -6.79
N LEU A 38 5.46 7.27 -6.10
CA LEU A 38 4.79 6.07 -6.62
C LEU A 38 3.88 6.37 -7.82
N ALA A 39 3.31 7.58 -7.90
CA ALA A 39 2.48 8.03 -9.01
C ALA A 39 3.27 8.19 -10.32
N THR A 40 4.61 8.27 -10.25
CA THR A 40 5.47 8.25 -11.45
C THR A 40 5.53 6.87 -12.13
N ALA A 41 4.99 5.81 -11.51
CA ALA A 41 4.94 4.51 -12.15
C ALA A 41 4.21 4.57 -13.51
N ARG A 42 4.77 3.90 -14.52
CA ARG A 42 4.26 3.88 -15.91
C ARG A 42 4.36 5.20 -16.68
N THR A 43 4.91 6.26 -16.10
CA THR A 43 5.16 7.52 -16.83
C THR A 43 6.52 7.55 -17.53
N ARG A 44 7.36 6.50 -17.31
CA ARG A 44 8.78 6.44 -17.69
C ARG A 44 9.59 7.56 -17.03
N PRO A 45 9.61 7.64 -15.68
CA PRO A 45 10.35 8.68 -15.00
C PRO A 45 11.85 8.50 -15.23
N ASP A 46 12.55 9.61 -15.38
CA ASP A 46 14.01 9.59 -15.42
C ASP A 46 14.61 9.46 -14.00
N ARG A 47 15.92 9.20 -13.95
CA ARG A 47 16.65 8.98 -12.70
C ARG A 47 16.62 10.22 -11.80
N GLU A 48 16.64 11.41 -12.37
CA GLU A 48 16.69 12.67 -11.63
C GLU A 48 15.36 12.93 -10.92
N GLN A 49 14.24 12.77 -11.63
CA GLN A 49 12.91 12.87 -11.06
C GLN A 49 12.70 11.90 -9.89
N VAL A 50 13.11 10.62 -10.06
CA VAL A 50 13.01 9.61 -8.99
C VAL A 50 13.87 10.00 -7.79
N ARG A 51 15.12 10.44 -8.03
CA ARG A 51 16.04 10.90 -6.97
C ARG A 51 15.43 12.05 -6.18
N ASP A 52 14.89 13.05 -6.85
CA ASP A 52 14.42 14.28 -6.20
C ASP A 52 13.19 14.04 -5.35
N LEU A 53 12.24 13.23 -5.84
CA LEU A 53 11.05 12.84 -5.08
C LEU A 53 11.41 11.96 -3.87
N LEU A 54 12.35 11.02 -4.05
CA LEU A 54 12.83 10.18 -2.95
C LEU A 54 13.60 11.01 -1.90
N TYR A 55 14.44 11.94 -2.34
CA TYR A 55 15.17 12.84 -1.46
C TYR A 55 14.23 13.74 -0.65
N ARG A 56 13.16 14.25 -1.27
CA ARG A 56 12.13 15.04 -0.58
C ARG A 56 11.52 14.26 0.59
N PHE A 57 11.17 13.00 0.37
CA PHE A 57 10.66 12.09 1.41
C PHE A 57 11.68 11.90 2.55
N TYR A 58 12.92 11.53 2.23
CA TYR A 58 13.95 11.29 3.26
C TYR A 58 14.35 12.55 4.03
N ARG A 59 14.39 13.71 3.36
CA ARG A 59 14.61 15.00 4.01
C ARG A 59 13.52 15.29 5.02
N ARG A 60 12.24 15.11 4.65
CA ARG A 60 11.13 15.31 5.60
C ARG A 60 11.23 14.37 6.79
N ARG A 61 11.61 13.11 6.57
CA ARG A 61 11.86 12.17 7.67
C ARG A 61 13.01 12.65 8.57
N ALA A 62 14.08 13.21 8.01
CA ALA A 62 15.21 13.72 8.79
C ALA A 62 14.84 14.95 9.62
N ASP A 63 13.98 15.81 9.08
CA ASP A 63 13.47 17.01 9.76
C ASP A 63 12.41 16.68 10.84
N ALA A 64 11.88 15.45 10.85
CA ALA A 64 10.82 15.01 11.76
C ALA A 64 11.36 14.14 12.89
N ASP A 65 11.09 14.54 14.14
CA ASP A 65 11.31 13.70 15.32
C ASP A 65 10.14 12.74 15.55
N LEU A 66 9.87 11.87 14.57
CA LEU A 66 8.79 10.88 14.62
C LEU A 66 9.32 9.46 14.40
N PRO A 67 9.24 8.56 15.40
CA PRO A 67 9.74 7.20 15.27
C PRO A 67 8.97 6.41 14.20
N GLU A 68 7.69 6.72 13.97
CA GLU A 68 6.87 6.17 12.89
C GLU A 68 7.50 6.44 11.52
N LEU A 69 7.98 7.66 11.28
CA LEU A 69 8.61 8.02 10.01
C LEU A 69 9.97 7.39 9.85
N GLN A 70 10.72 7.22 10.93
CA GLN A 70 11.97 6.45 10.88
C GLN A 70 11.71 4.99 10.47
N ARG A 71 10.72 4.33 11.07
CA ARG A 71 10.34 2.95 10.68
C ARG A 71 9.90 2.86 9.23
N LEU A 72 9.13 3.84 8.76
CA LEU A 72 8.71 3.91 7.36
C LEU A 72 9.91 4.09 6.42
N ALA A 73 10.82 5.00 6.72
CA ALA A 73 12.02 5.22 5.92
C ALA A 73 12.90 3.97 5.83
N THR A 74 13.13 3.27 6.94
CA THR A 74 13.83 1.97 6.94
C THR A 74 13.12 0.92 6.09
N THR A 75 11.78 0.93 6.09
CA THR A 75 10.99 0.03 5.22
C THR A 75 11.17 0.39 3.75
N VAL A 76 11.08 1.67 3.39
CA VAL A 76 11.29 2.14 2.00
C VAL A 76 12.69 1.81 1.52
N GLU A 77 13.71 1.97 2.37
CA GLU A 77 15.09 1.63 2.06
C GLU A 77 15.26 0.13 1.81
N ALA A 78 14.73 -0.71 2.72
CA ALA A 78 14.82 -2.16 2.61
C ALA A 78 14.16 -2.72 1.34
N TRP A 79 13.08 -2.09 0.87
CA TRP A 79 12.31 -2.49 -0.31
C TRP A 79 12.60 -1.63 -1.55
N TRP A 80 13.67 -0.84 -1.53
CA TRP A 80 13.99 0.07 -2.62
C TRP A 80 14.14 -0.63 -3.98
N PRO A 81 14.81 -1.79 -4.10
CA PRO A 81 14.92 -2.51 -5.38
C PRO A 81 13.54 -2.83 -5.99
N GLU A 82 12.58 -3.30 -5.18
CA GLU A 82 11.23 -3.64 -5.61
C GLU A 82 10.41 -2.40 -5.96
N ILE A 83 10.53 -1.33 -5.17
CA ILE A 83 9.87 -0.05 -5.47
C ILE A 83 10.39 0.49 -6.80
N LEU A 84 11.69 0.51 -7.02
CA LEU A 84 12.30 0.98 -8.27
C LEU A 84 11.84 0.12 -9.47
N ALA A 85 11.79 -1.21 -9.29
CA ALA A 85 11.25 -2.10 -10.31
C ALA A 85 9.77 -1.79 -10.62
N PHE A 86 8.96 -1.49 -9.61
CA PHE A 86 7.58 -1.04 -9.79
C PHE A 86 7.50 0.28 -10.57
N LEU A 87 8.34 1.27 -10.26
CA LEU A 87 8.33 2.56 -10.99
C LEU A 87 8.57 2.37 -12.49
N HIS A 88 9.50 1.47 -12.85
CA HIS A 88 9.83 1.19 -14.26
C HIS A 88 8.83 0.27 -14.96
N THR A 89 8.31 -0.75 -14.28
CA THR A 89 7.48 -1.80 -14.91
C THR A 89 5.98 -1.59 -14.72
N GLY A 90 5.58 -0.89 -13.66
CA GLY A 90 4.20 -0.81 -13.19
C GLY A 90 3.62 -2.14 -12.69
N ILE A 91 4.42 -3.19 -12.54
CA ILE A 91 3.95 -4.49 -12.06
C ILE A 91 3.60 -4.37 -10.57
N THR A 92 2.39 -4.78 -10.19
CA THR A 92 1.91 -4.72 -8.80
C THR A 92 1.55 -6.10 -8.27
N ASN A 93 1.56 -6.23 -6.94
CA ASN A 93 1.10 -7.44 -6.25
C ASN A 93 -0.45 -7.55 -6.19
N ALA A 94 -1.18 -6.65 -6.85
CA ALA A 94 -2.64 -6.55 -6.73
C ALA A 94 -3.37 -7.84 -7.13
N GLY A 95 -2.86 -8.57 -8.13
CA GLY A 95 -3.43 -9.87 -8.54
C GLY A 95 -3.29 -10.95 -7.47
N SER A 96 -2.10 -11.05 -6.85
CA SER A 96 -1.85 -11.98 -5.74
C SER A 96 -2.66 -11.61 -4.50
N GLU A 97 -2.77 -10.31 -4.19
CA GLU A 97 -3.58 -9.83 -3.06
C GLU A 97 -5.06 -10.09 -3.25
N GLY A 98 -5.59 -9.87 -4.45
CA GLY A 98 -6.97 -10.22 -4.80
C GLY A 98 -7.24 -11.71 -4.58
N THR A 99 -6.30 -12.56 -5.01
CA THR A 99 -6.37 -14.01 -4.79
C THR A 99 -6.33 -14.35 -3.30
N ASN A 100 -5.37 -13.79 -2.54
CA ASN A 100 -5.25 -13.97 -1.10
C ASN A 100 -6.50 -13.53 -0.35
N ARG A 101 -7.16 -12.46 -0.80
CA ARG A 101 -8.43 -11.99 -0.22
C ARG A 101 -9.53 -13.03 -0.40
N VAL A 102 -9.69 -13.61 -1.59
CA VAL A 102 -10.66 -14.69 -1.85
C VAL A 102 -10.38 -15.90 -0.95
N ILE A 103 -9.11 -16.32 -0.84
CA ILE A 103 -8.70 -17.43 0.04
C ILE A 103 -9.10 -17.16 1.49
N LYS A 104 -8.77 -15.96 1.99
CA LYS A 104 -9.09 -15.55 3.36
C LYS A 104 -10.60 -15.49 3.62
N THR A 105 -11.40 -15.09 2.63
CA THR A 105 -12.87 -15.14 2.73
C THR A 105 -13.36 -16.57 2.92
N VAL A 106 -12.94 -17.49 2.05
CA VAL A 106 -13.34 -18.91 2.14
C VAL A 106 -12.91 -19.54 3.47
N ALA A 107 -11.72 -19.21 3.97
CA ALA A 107 -11.27 -19.68 5.27
C ALA A 107 -12.12 -19.13 6.44
N ARG A 108 -12.57 -17.88 6.34
CA ARG A 108 -13.45 -17.25 7.33
C ARG A 108 -14.84 -17.87 7.32
N ASP A 109 -15.43 -18.08 6.15
CA ASP A 109 -16.74 -18.71 5.99
C ASP A 109 -16.75 -20.16 6.50
N ALA A 110 -15.61 -20.84 6.41
CA ALA A 110 -15.43 -22.20 6.94
C ALA A 110 -15.14 -22.24 8.46
N HIS A 111 -14.97 -21.08 9.13
CA HIS A 111 -14.49 -20.99 10.51
C HIS A 111 -13.15 -21.72 10.75
N GLY A 112 -12.28 -21.69 9.74
CA GLY A 112 -11.00 -22.39 9.74
C GLY A 112 -11.11 -23.83 9.23
N PHE A 113 -10.08 -24.28 8.52
CA PHE A 113 -9.98 -25.65 8.04
C PHE A 113 -9.16 -26.49 9.02
N ARG A 114 -9.72 -27.63 9.44
CA ARG A 114 -9.00 -28.63 10.25
C ARG A 114 -8.16 -29.58 9.39
N ASP A 115 -8.54 -29.72 8.11
CA ASP A 115 -7.88 -30.57 7.14
C ASP A 115 -7.24 -29.74 6.01
N PRO A 116 -5.91 -29.84 5.81
CA PRO A 116 -5.22 -29.12 4.72
C PRO A 116 -5.68 -29.52 3.31
N GLY A 117 -6.17 -30.75 3.12
CA GLY A 117 -6.72 -31.21 1.85
C GLY A 117 -7.97 -30.40 1.45
N ASN A 118 -8.93 -30.31 2.37
CA ASN A 118 -10.15 -29.52 2.23
C ASN A 118 -9.85 -28.03 2.05
N GLN A 119 -8.87 -27.48 2.77
CA GLN A 119 -8.42 -26.11 2.56
C GLN A 119 -7.95 -25.89 1.11
N ARG A 120 -7.08 -26.76 0.58
CA ARG A 120 -6.55 -26.65 -0.77
C ARG A 120 -7.65 -26.78 -1.83
N LEU A 121 -8.55 -27.75 -1.66
CA LEU A 121 -9.67 -27.97 -2.59
C LEU A 121 -10.61 -26.76 -2.65
N ARG A 122 -11.07 -26.26 -1.50
CA ARG A 122 -11.98 -25.11 -1.44
C ARG A 122 -11.31 -23.82 -1.92
N THR A 123 -10.05 -23.61 -1.55
CA THR A 123 -9.23 -22.50 -2.06
C THR A 123 -9.15 -22.55 -3.59
N ARG A 124 -8.78 -23.70 -4.16
CA ARG A 124 -8.64 -23.88 -5.62
C ARG A 124 -9.96 -23.64 -6.34
N CYS A 125 -11.06 -24.17 -5.81
CA CYS A 125 -12.40 -23.96 -6.36
C CYS A 125 -12.76 -22.47 -6.40
N ALA A 126 -12.50 -21.74 -5.30
CA ALA A 126 -12.84 -20.32 -5.21
C ALA A 126 -11.95 -19.42 -6.07
N THR A 127 -10.66 -19.72 -6.23
CA THR A 127 -9.71 -18.84 -6.92
C THR A 127 -9.56 -19.12 -8.42
N THR A 128 -9.91 -20.32 -8.90
CA THR A 128 -9.76 -20.67 -10.32
C THR A 128 -11.09 -20.81 -11.05
N ARG A 129 -11.33 -20.01 -12.09
CA ARG A 129 -12.58 -20.07 -12.89
C ARG A 129 -12.88 -21.46 -13.43
N ARG A 130 -11.87 -22.19 -13.93
CA ARG A 130 -12.03 -23.57 -14.43
C ARG A 130 -12.56 -24.53 -13.37
N ALA A 131 -12.24 -24.32 -12.09
CA ALA A 131 -12.73 -25.17 -11.00
C ALA A 131 -14.14 -24.78 -10.50
N ARG A 132 -14.68 -23.63 -10.92
CA ARG A 132 -16.06 -23.22 -10.60
C ARG A 132 -17.09 -23.93 -11.49
N GLY A 133 -16.74 -24.21 -12.75
CA GLY A 133 -17.63 -24.89 -13.71
C GLY A 133 -17.91 -26.36 -13.41
N HIS A 134 -17.19 -26.98 -12.46
CA HIS A 134 -17.51 -28.33 -11.99
C HIS A 134 -18.60 -28.34 -10.89
N LEU A 135 -19.04 -27.17 -10.42
CA LEU A 135 -20.14 -27.04 -9.46
C LEU A 135 -21.49 -26.75 -10.12
N ASP A 136 -21.50 -26.32 -11.39
CA ASP A 136 -22.72 -26.22 -12.20
C ASP A 136 -22.84 -27.47 -13.09
N ALA A 137 -23.32 -28.55 -12.50
CA ALA A 137 -23.92 -29.64 -13.26
C ALA A 137 -25.35 -29.23 -13.62
N ARG A 138 -25.50 -28.49 -14.72
CA ARG A 138 -26.76 -28.37 -15.46
C ARG A 138 -26.50 -28.70 -16.92
#